data_AF-A0A7V9QYQ5-F1
#
_entry.id   AF-A0A7V9QYQ5-F1
#
_cell.length_a   1.000
_cell.length_b   1.000
_cell.length_c   1.000
_cell.angle_alpha   90.00
_cell.angle_beta   90.00
_cell.angle_gamma   90.00
#
_symmetry.space_group_name_H-M   'P 1'
#
loop_
_entity.id
_entity.type
_entity.pdbx_description
1 polymer ?
#
loop_
_entity_poly.entity_id
_entity_poly.type
_entity_poly.pdbx_seq_one_letter_code
_entity_poly.pdbx_strand_id
1 'polypeptide(L)'
;MPTVEAQKAEETLIHVLWINAGLSCDGDSVALTAATQPSIEEIALGALPGLPQVAVHWPLIDFECGPNGGADDFLEWFFKADRGELEPFVLVVEGSIPNEQLHDEGYWCGFGNNPATGQPMTTSEWLDRLAPKATAIVAVGTCATYGGIHAMAGNPTGA
;
A
#
# COMPACT_ATOMS: atom_id res chain seq x y z
N MET A 1 11.33 -17.53 -29.18
CA MET A 1 10.07 -17.95 -28.56
C MET A 1 10.18 -17.64 -27.08
N PRO A 2 9.13 -17.13 -26.41
CA PRO A 2 9.14 -16.93 -24.97
C PRO A 2 9.43 -18.26 -24.25
N THR A 3 10.10 -18.21 -23.10
CA THR A 3 10.28 -19.41 -22.26
C THR A 3 8.96 -19.79 -21.60
N VAL A 4 8.84 -21.05 -21.16
CA VAL A 4 7.64 -21.52 -20.43
C VAL A 4 7.45 -20.72 -19.14
N GLU A 5 8.55 -20.36 -18.49
CA GLU A 5 8.56 -19.51 -17.29
C GLU A 5 8.02 -18.12 -17.58
N ALA A 6 8.40 -17.51 -18.72
CA ALA A 6 7.90 -16.19 -19.11
C ALA A 6 6.40 -16.21 -19.41
N GLN A 7 5.90 -17.28 -20.05
CA GLN A 7 4.47 -17.46 -20.31
C GLN A 7 3.68 -17.62 -19.00
N LYS A 8 4.19 -18.44 -18.08
CA LYS A 8 3.56 -18.64 -16.77
C LYS A 8 3.56 -17.34 -15.94
N ALA A 9 4.63 -16.55 -16.04
CA ALA A 9 4.70 -15.26 -15.38
C ALA A 9 3.61 -14.32 -15.89
N GLU A 10 3.44 -14.20 -17.21
CA GLU A 10 2.40 -13.35 -17.83
C GLU A 10 0.96 -13.72 -17.42
N GLU A 11 0.70 -15.00 -17.11
CA GLU A 11 -0.60 -15.46 -16.61
C GLU A 11 -0.83 -15.17 -15.11
N THR A 12 0.21 -14.73 -14.39
CA THR A 12 0.14 -14.44 -12.96
C THR A 12 -0.28 -12.98 -12.75
N LEU A 13 -1.29 -12.76 -11.90
CA LEU A 13 -1.67 -11.42 -11.42
C LEU A 13 -1.09 -11.20 -10.03
N ILE A 14 -0.36 -10.09 -9.84
CA ILE A 14 0.12 -9.63 -8.54
C ILE A 14 -0.62 -8.35 -8.17
N HIS A 15 -1.21 -8.34 -6.97
CA HIS A 15 -1.80 -7.14 -6.41
C HIS A 15 -0.74 -6.31 -5.67
N VAL A 16 -0.72 -5.00 -5.89
CA VAL A 16 0.11 -4.06 -5.13
C VAL A 16 -0.83 -3.23 -4.27
N LEU A 17 -0.81 -3.49 -2.96
CA LEU A 17 -1.55 -2.70 -1.98
C LEU A 17 -0.66 -1.59 -1.46
N TRP A 18 -0.94 -0.34 -1.85
CA TRP A 18 -0.12 0.81 -1.47
C TRP A 18 -0.76 1.63 -0.35
N ILE A 19 -0.14 1.62 0.83
CA ILE A 19 -0.54 2.44 1.97
C ILE A 19 0.41 3.64 2.05
N ASN A 20 -0.02 4.79 1.55
CA ASN A 20 0.62 6.10 1.76
C ASN A 20 0.12 6.80 3.03
N ALA A 21 -0.79 6.18 3.77
CA ALA A 21 -1.37 6.71 4.99
C ALA A 21 -0.49 6.54 6.24
N GLY A 22 0.83 6.37 6.11
CA GLY A 22 1.75 6.64 7.21
C GLY A 22 1.82 8.15 7.51
N LEU A 23 2.76 8.57 8.36
CA LEU A 23 3.15 9.99 8.37
C LEU A 23 3.93 10.24 7.08
N SER A 24 3.23 10.77 6.08
CA SER A 24 3.66 10.86 4.69
C SER A 24 3.46 12.28 4.13
N CYS A 25 4.25 12.62 3.13
CA CYS A 25 4.02 13.78 2.26
C CYS A 25 3.60 13.40 0.84
N ASP A 26 3.44 12.09 0.58
CA ASP A 26 3.14 11.47 -0.72
C ASP A 26 4.17 11.81 -1.81
N GLY A 27 5.36 12.24 -1.40
CA GLY A 27 6.42 12.66 -2.30
C GLY A 27 7.04 11.49 -3.05
N ASP A 28 7.11 10.30 -2.46
CA ASP A 28 7.66 9.11 -3.12
C ASP A 28 6.66 8.60 -4.18
N SER A 29 5.38 8.66 -3.83
CA SER A 29 4.24 8.51 -4.74
C SER A 29 4.36 9.43 -5.97
N VAL A 30 4.49 10.75 -5.75
CA VAL A 30 4.65 11.72 -6.85
C VAL A 30 5.93 11.45 -7.66
N ALA A 31 7.04 11.13 -6.98
CA ALA A 31 8.31 10.82 -7.65
C ALA A 31 8.19 9.60 -8.58
N LEU A 32 7.44 8.57 -8.19
CA LEU A 32 7.22 7.38 -9.02
C LEU A 32 6.49 7.70 -10.32
N THR A 33 5.55 8.66 -10.32
CA THR A 33 4.86 9.09 -11.55
C THR A 33 5.78 9.79 -12.55
N ALA A 34 6.96 10.25 -12.11
CA ALA A 34 7.98 10.84 -12.98
C ALA A 34 8.98 9.80 -13.54
N ALA A 35 8.85 8.51 -13.17
CA ALA A 35 9.72 7.46 -13.68
C ALA A 35 9.54 7.26 -15.19
N THR A 36 10.63 6.91 -15.88
CA THR A 36 10.62 6.72 -17.35
C THR A 36 11.29 5.41 -17.79
N GLN A 37 11.78 4.59 -16.86
CA GLN A 37 12.60 3.40 -17.16
C GLN A 37 12.45 2.27 -16.12
N PRO A 38 11.33 1.53 -16.10
CA PRO A 38 10.08 1.81 -16.82
C PRO A 38 9.26 2.92 -16.15
N SER A 39 8.24 3.43 -16.83
CA SER A 39 7.22 4.30 -16.21
C SER A 39 6.18 3.48 -15.44
N ILE A 40 5.38 4.13 -14.59
CA ILE A 40 4.31 3.44 -13.86
C ILE A 40 3.20 2.94 -14.82
N GLU A 41 2.92 3.66 -15.89
CA GLU A 41 1.96 3.25 -16.91
C GLU A 41 2.46 2.02 -17.66
N GLU A 42 3.76 1.93 -17.96
CA GLU A 42 4.35 0.73 -18.57
C GLU A 42 4.21 -0.50 -17.68
N ILE A 43 4.34 -0.32 -16.36
CA ILE A 43 4.12 -1.41 -15.38
C ILE A 43 2.63 -1.77 -15.32
N ALA A 44 1.75 -0.79 -15.09
CA ALA A 44 0.31 -1.02 -14.90
C ALA A 44 -0.38 -1.57 -16.16
N LEU A 45 0.12 -1.22 -17.35
CA LEU A 45 -0.40 -1.71 -18.63
C LEU A 45 0.32 -2.97 -19.13
N GLY A 46 1.26 -3.52 -18.36
CA GLY A 46 1.97 -4.76 -18.73
C GLY A 46 2.80 -4.64 -20.01
N ALA A 47 3.44 -3.48 -20.24
CA ALA A 47 4.24 -3.23 -21.44
C ALA A 47 5.52 -4.08 -21.52
N LEU A 48 5.95 -4.65 -20.38
CA LEU A 48 7.15 -5.48 -20.25
C LEU A 48 6.79 -6.98 -20.38
N PRO A 49 7.17 -7.65 -21.48
CA PRO A 49 6.83 -9.06 -21.70
C PRO A 49 7.59 -9.99 -20.74
N GLY A 50 6.99 -11.14 -20.45
CA GLY A 50 7.54 -12.16 -19.56
C GLY A 50 7.47 -11.82 -18.07
N LEU A 51 6.74 -10.77 -17.68
CA LEU A 51 6.50 -10.37 -16.29
C LEU A 51 5.03 -10.59 -15.90
N PRO A 52 4.74 -10.78 -14.61
CA PRO A 52 3.38 -10.79 -14.09
C PRO A 52 2.59 -9.52 -14.42
N GLN A 53 1.28 -9.68 -14.59
CA GLN A 53 0.36 -8.55 -14.59
C GLN A 53 0.30 -7.93 -13.20
N VAL A 54 0.22 -6.60 -13.13
CA VAL A 54 0.21 -5.85 -11.88
C VAL A 54 -1.10 -5.09 -11.75
N ALA A 55 -1.89 -5.43 -10.74
CA ALA A 55 -3.03 -4.62 -10.32
C ALA A 55 -2.57 -3.69 -9.20
N VAL A 56 -2.52 -2.39 -9.50
CA VAL A 56 -2.04 -1.37 -8.57
C VAL A 56 -3.22 -0.76 -7.83
N HIS A 57 -3.32 -1.05 -6.54
CA HIS A 57 -4.32 -0.50 -5.62
C HIS A 57 -3.68 0.62 -4.80
N TRP A 58 -3.69 1.83 -5.36
CA TRP A 58 -2.89 2.96 -4.88
C TRP A 58 -3.69 4.26 -4.86
N PRO A 59 -3.87 4.91 -3.69
CA PRO A 59 -4.76 6.07 -3.57
C PRO A 59 -4.49 7.25 -4.51
N LEU A 60 -3.26 7.39 -5.04
CA LEU A 60 -2.93 8.49 -5.94
C LEU A 60 -3.57 8.32 -7.34
N ILE A 61 -3.68 7.09 -7.84
CA ILE A 61 -4.05 6.82 -9.24
C ILE A 61 -5.22 5.86 -9.40
N ASP A 62 -5.71 5.27 -8.32
CA ASP A 62 -6.82 4.33 -8.39
C ASP A 62 -8.08 5.01 -8.94
N PHE A 63 -8.82 4.27 -9.77
CA PHE A 63 -10.11 4.71 -10.27
C PHE A 63 -11.20 4.51 -9.22
N GLU A 64 -11.08 3.46 -8.40
CA GLU A 64 -12.01 3.16 -7.34
C GLU A 64 -11.88 4.20 -6.21
N CYS A 65 -13.00 4.81 -5.81
CA CYS A 65 -13.04 5.86 -4.78
C CYS A 65 -14.42 5.97 -4.08
N GLY A 66 -15.26 4.95 -4.24
CA GLY A 66 -16.59 4.88 -3.68
C GLY A 66 -16.60 4.72 -2.15
N PRO A 67 -17.78 4.88 -1.53
CA PRO A 67 -17.91 4.72 -0.08
C PRO A 67 -17.72 3.26 0.34
N ASN A 68 -17.27 3.03 1.58
CA ASN A 68 -17.11 1.68 2.14
C ASN A 68 -18.38 0.84 1.98
N GLY A 69 -18.25 -0.35 1.39
CA GLY A 69 -19.34 -1.27 1.06
C GLY A 69 -20.25 -0.83 -0.10
N GLY A 70 -19.89 0.26 -0.80
CA GLY A 70 -20.59 0.79 -1.96
C GLY A 70 -20.03 0.29 -3.30
N ALA A 71 -20.52 0.89 -4.38
CA ALA A 71 -19.91 0.71 -5.70
C ALA A 71 -18.52 1.36 -5.72
N ASP A 72 -17.56 0.70 -6.37
CA ASP A 72 -16.17 1.17 -6.51
C ASP A 72 -15.45 1.43 -5.17
N ASP A 73 -15.73 0.62 -4.15
CA ASP A 73 -15.06 0.69 -2.83
C ASP A 73 -13.60 0.23 -2.90
N PHE A 74 -12.71 1.20 -2.99
CA PHE A 74 -11.27 1.01 -3.01
C PHE A 74 -10.71 0.23 -1.82
N LEU A 75 -11.29 0.40 -0.61
CA LEU A 75 -10.76 -0.26 0.59
C LEU A 75 -11.06 -1.76 0.61
N GLU A 76 -12.00 -2.24 -0.21
CA GLU A 76 -12.35 -3.66 -0.29
C GLU A 76 -11.15 -4.53 -0.69
N TRP A 77 -10.18 -4.02 -1.45
CA TRP A 77 -8.94 -4.77 -1.75
C TRP A 77 -8.11 -5.04 -0.50
N PHE A 78 -8.02 -4.07 0.41
CA PHE A 78 -7.32 -4.20 1.68
C PHE A 78 -8.09 -5.13 2.62
N PHE A 79 -9.42 -5.06 2.64
CA PHE A 79 -10.24 -6.00 3.42
C PHE A 79 -10.17 -7.43 2.87
N LYS A 80 -10.14 -7.65 1.55
CA LYS A 80 -9.92 -8.97 0.94
C LYS A 80 -8.57 -9.56 1.37
N ALA A 81 -7.51 -8.75 1.34
CA ALA A 81 -6.20 -9.19 1.82
C ALA A 81 -6.21 -9.53 3.32
N ASP A 82 -6.90 -8.73 4.16
CA ASP A 82 -7.07 -9.06 5.58
C ASP A 82 -7.87 -10.37 5.78
N ARG A 83 -8.88 -10.64 4.96
CA ARG A 83 -9.61 -11.92 5.00
C ARG A 83 -8.83 -13.11 4.42
N GLY A 84 -7.65 -12.89 3.84
CA GLY A 84 -6.85 -13.93 3.19
C GLY A 84 -7.41 -14.36 1.83
N GLU A 85 -8.21 -13.50 1.19
CA GLU A 85 -8.86 -13.74 -0.09
C GLU A 85 -8.07 -13.16 -1.27
N LEU A 86 -6.92 -12.53 -1.02
CA LEU A 86 -6.08 -11.86 -2.01
C LEU A 86 -4.64 -12.39 -1.93
N GLU A 87 -4.25 -13.29 -2.84
CA GLU A 87 -2.88 -13.79 -2.95
C GLU A 87 -2.55 -14.09 -4.43
N PRO A 88 -1.36 -13.72 -4.95
CA PRO A 88 -0.28 -12.99 -4.28
C PRO A 88 -0.52 -11.47 -4.19
N PHE A 89 0.00 -10.84 -3.13
CA PHE A 89 0.05 -9.39 -3.05
C PHE A 89 1.35 -8.86 -2.43
N VAL A 90 1.79 -7.70 -2.90
CA VAL A 90 2.88 -6.91 -2.33
C VAL A 90 2.28 -5.77 -1.53
N LEU A 91 2.70 -5.63 -0.28
CA LEU A 91 2.34 -4.50 0.56
C LEU A 91 3.39 -3.40 0.43
N VAL A 92 2.99 -2.24 -0.10
CA VAL A 92 3.84 -1.05 -0.16
C VAL A 92 3.45 -0.11 0.98
N VAL A 93 4.45 0.37 1.71
CA VAL A 93 4.30 1.31 2.82
C VAL A 93 5.05 2.59 2.48
N GLU A 94 4.35 3.72 2.50
CA GLU A 94 4.89 5.06 2.32
C GLU A 94 4.53 5.92 3.53
N GLY A 95 5.52 6.66 4.03
CA GLY A 95 5.44 7.38 5.30
C GLY A 95 5.88 6.55 6.51
N SER A 96 6.26 7.22 7.60
CA SER A 96 6.71 6.57 8.83
C SER A 96 5.51 6.09 9.66
N ILE A 97 5.73 5.09 10.53
CA ILE A 97 4.66 4.48 11.33
C ILE A 97 4.64 5.17 12.69
N PRO A 98 3.57 5.90 13.07
CA PRO A 98 3.50 6.53 14.37
C PRO A 98 3.37 5.49 15.50
N ASN A 99 3.86 5.85 16.68
CA ASN A 99 3.64 5.08 17.88
C ASN A 99 2.28 5.41 18.50
N GLU A 100 1.27 4.65 18.10
CA GLU A 100 -0.10 4.76 18.61
C GLU A 100 -0.26 4.34 20.08
N GLN A 101 0.82 3.96 20.78
CA GLN A 101 0.81 3.67 22.22
C GLN A 101 1.14 4.91 23.08
N LEU A 102 1.44 6.06 22.48
CA LEU A 102 1.81 7.29 23.19
C LEU A 102 0.61 8.18 23.59
N HIS A 103 -0.61 7.78 23.26
CA HIS A 103 -1.84 8.48 23.63
C HIS A 103 -2.92 7.49 24.06
N ASP A 104 -3.95 8.00 24.74
CA ASP A 104 -5.08 7.21 25.24
C ASP A 104 -6.31 7.27 24.32
N GLU A 105 -6.42 8.33 23.50
CA GLU A 105 -7.57 8.61 22.63
C GLU A 105 -7.11 9.21 21.29
N GLY A 106 -7.86 8.89 20.23
CA GLY A 106 -7.59 9.37 18.89
C GLY A 106 -6.62 8.46 18.14
N TYR A 107 -5.94 9.03 17.15
CA TYR A 107 -4.94 8.36 16.31
C TYR A 107 -4.06 9.41 15.63
N TRP A 108 -2.83 9.04 15.29
CA TRP A 108 -1.94 9.91 14.51
C TRP A 108 -2.18 9.78 13.02
N CYS A 109 -2.33 8.55 12.52
CA CYS A 109 -2.69 8.30 11.13
C CYS A 109 -3.63 7.10 10.99
N GLY A 110 -4.51 7.16 10.01
CA GLY A 110 -5.47 6.09 9.73
C GLY A 110 -5.83 6.02 8.26
N PHE A 111 -6.25 4.84 7.84
CA PHE A 111 -6.56 4.51 6.46
C PHE A 111 -7.86 3.74 6.40
N GLY A 112 -8.92 4.38 5.93
CA GLY A 112 -10.25 3.79 5.99
C GLY A 112 -10.78 3.58 7.41
N ASN A 113 -11.95 2.95 7.49
CA ASN A 113 -12.67 2.71 8.73
C ASN A 113 -12.95 1.22 8.92
N ASN A 114 -12.81 0.75 10.15
CA ASN A 114 -13.16 -0.61 10.55
C ASN A 114 -14.69 -0.79 10.39
N PRO A 115 -15.16 -1.72 9.54
CA PRO A 115 -16.60 -1.89 9.29
C PRO A 115 -17.41 -2.30 10.53
N ALA A 116 -16.78 -2.94 11.52
CA ALA A 116 -17.46 -3.41 12.72
C ALA A 116 -17.66 -2.31 13.77
N THR A 117 -16.73 -1.36 13.85
CA THR A 117 -16.73 -0.30 14.88
C THR A 117 -17.01 1.09 14.33
N GLY A 118 -16.88 1.27 13.02
CA GLY A 118 -16.92 2.58 12.35
C GLY A 118 -15.73 3.50 12.68
N GLN A 119 -14.74 3.01 13.43
CA GLN A 119 -13.56 3.80 13.80
C GLN A 119 -12.48 3.74 12.71
N PRO A 120 -11.65 4.79 12.56
CA PRO A 120 -10.50 4.75 11.67
C PRO A 120 -9.57 3.57 11.99
N MET A 121 -9.13 2.86 10.96
CA MET A 121 -8.09 1.84 11.11
C MET A 121 -6.73 2.50 11.08
N THR A 122 -5.97 2.37 12.15
CA THR A 122 -4.62 2.96 12.20
C THR A 122 -3.69 2.28 11.21
N THR A 123 -2.65 2.97 10.76
CA THR A 123 -1.65 2.37 9.86
C THR A 123 -0.95 1.19 10.52
N SER A 124 -0.66 1.28 11.82
CA SER A 124 -0.11 0.16 12.61
C SER A 124 -1.05 -1.05 12.62
N GLU A 125 -2.36 -0.85 12.77
CA GLU A 125 -3.36 -1.93 12.70
C GLU A 125 -3.38 -2.60 11.32
N TRP A 126 -3.30 -1.83 10.23
CA TRP A 126 -3.20 -2.40 8.88
C TRP A 126 -1.94 -3.24 8.69
N LEU A 127 -0.80 -2.76 9.21
CA LEU A 127 0.46 -3.51 9.11
C LEU A 127 0.38 -4.84 9.87
N ASP A 128 -0.14 -4.84 11.10
CA ASP A 128 -0.32 -6.08 11.88
C ASP A 128 -1.21 -7.10 11.14
N ARG A 129 -2.22 -6.62 10.41
CA ARG A 129 -3.17 -7.46 9.66
C ARG A 129 -2.63 -7.97 8.32
N LEU A 130 -1.89 -7.13 7.59
CA LEU A 130 -1.52 -7.39 6.20
C LEU A 130 -0.09 -7.89 6.05
N ALA A 131 0.86 -7.39 6.84
CA ALA A 131 2.27 -7.76 6.74
C ALA A 131 2.50 -9.29 6.84
N PRO A 132 1.84 -10.04 7.74
CA PRO A 132 2.02 -11.49 7.82
C PRO A 132 1.47 -12.28 6.62
N LYS A 133 0.63 -11.66 5.80
CA LYS A 133 -0.06 -12.28 4.66
C LYS A 133 0.55 -11.87 3.32
N ALA A 134 1.32 -10.78 3.31
CA ALA A 134 1.93 -10.24 2.10
C ALA A 134 3.01 -11.19 1.55
N THR A 135 3.04 -11.36 0.24
CA THR A 135 4.11 -12.08 -0.47
C THR A 135 5.45 -11.36 -0.29
N ALA A 136 5.42 -10.03 -0.30
CA ALA A 136 6.54 -9.17 0.02
C ALA A 136 6.05 -7.85 0.61
N ILE A 137 6.92 -7.18 1.38
CA ILE A 137 6.68 -5.85 1.91
C ILE A 137 7.77 -4.92 1.37
N VAL A 138 7.37 -3.77 0.85
CA VAL A 138 8.27 -2.74 0.33
C VAL A 138 8.03 -1.45 1.09
N ALA A 139 9.00 -1.03 1.88
CA ALA A 139 9.02 0.31 2.47
C ALA A 139 9.60 1.29 1.46
N VAL A 140 8.81 2.28 1.05
CA VAL A 140 9.17 3.28 0.03
C VAL A 140 9.44 4.62 0.71
N GLY A 141 10.58 5.22 0.38
CA GLY A 141 11.02 6.48 0.97
C GLY A 141 11.74 6.32 2.31
N THR A 142 12.47 7.36 2.71
CA THR A 142 13.25 7.37 3.96
C THR A 142 12.33 7.30 5.19
N CYS A 143 11.12 7.84 5.10
CA CYS A 143 10.15 7.83 6.19
C CYS A 143 9.68 6.40 6.52
N ALA A 144 9.28 5.61 5.52
CA ALA A 144 8.83 4.24 5.75
C ALA A 144 9.98 3.29 6.14
N THR A 145 11.18 3.53 5.61
CA THR A 145 12.34 2.65 5.84
C THR A 145 13.05 2.91 7.16
N TYR A 146 13.18 4.18 7.57
CA TYR A 146 14.02 4.58 8.69
C TYR A 146 13.38 5.65 9.60
N GLY A 147 12.08 5.93 9.45
CA GLY A 147 11.36 6.98 10.17
C GLY A 147 11.52 8.37 9.55
N GLY A 148 12.73 8.71 9.08
CA GLY A 148 12.99 9.94 8.33
C GLY A 148 12.73 11.22 9.12
N ILE A 149 12.22 12.25 8.45
CA ILE A 149 12.03 13.57 9.08
C ILE A 149 10.92 13.55 10.14
N HIS A 150 9.90 12.71 9.98
CA HIS A 150 8.81 12.59 10.96
C HIS A 150 9.28 11.93 12.26
N ALA A 151 10.32 11.09 12.20
CA ALA A 151 10.99 10.48 13.34
C ALA A 151 12.09 11.37 13.96
N MET A 152 12.21 12.63 13.55
CA MET A 152 13.26 13.52 14.06
C MET A 152 13.12 13.79 15.57
N ALA A 153 14.22 14.15 16.23
CA ALA A 153 14.22 14.47 17.65
C ALA A 153 13.18 15.57 17.99
N GLY A 154 12.35 15.30 19.01
CA GLY A 154 11.27 16.20 19.45
C GLY A 154 9.93 15.98 18.75
N ASN A 155 9.82 14.99 17.85
CA ASN A 155 8.52 14.62 17.29
C ASN A 155 7.58 14.08 18.40
N PRO A 156 6.27 14.42 18.36
CA PRO A 156 5.31 13.98 19.36
C PRO A 156 4.70 12.60 19.07
N THR A 157 4.93 12.05 17.87
CA THR A 157 4.26 10.84 17.38
C THR A 157 5.02 9.55 17.71
N GLY A 158 6.30 9.66 18.10
CA GLY A 158 7.18 8.52 18.35
C GLY A 158 7.45 7.65 17.13
N ALA A 159 7.32 8.23 15.93
CA ALA A 159 7.61 7.55 14.67
C ALA A 159 9.10 7.24 14.47
#